data_AF-A0A381W569-F1
#
_entry.id   AF-A0A381W569-F1
#
_cell.length_a   1.000
_cell.length_b   1.000
_cell.length_c   1.000
_cell.angle_alpha   90.00
_cell.angle_beta   90.00
_cell.angle_gamma   90.00
#
_symmetry.space_group_name_H-M   'P 1'
#
loop_
_entity.id
_entity.type
_entity.pdbx_description
1 polymer ?
#
loop_
_entity_poly.entity_id
_entity_poly.type
_entity_poly.pdbx_seq_one_letter_code
_entity_poly.pdbx_strand_id
1 'polypeptide(L)' 'MYFMNSRIDHIVIGAANLNSGTNILETKLSTKFSPGGEHQIMGTHNKLLKLQSDIYLEVIANNPNVDKPSRQRWFSLDE' A
#
# COMPACT_ATOMS: atom_id res chain seq x y z
N MET A 1 1.40 33.12 -13.05
CA MET A 1 2.37 32.07 -12.73
C MET A 1 1.71 31.16 -11.70
N TYR A 2 1.27 29.95 -12.09
CA TYR A 2 0.71 29.01 -11.13
C TYR A 2 1.87 28.40 -10.33
N PHE A 3 1.91 28.65 -9.03
CA PHE A 3 2.82 27.94 -8.15
C PHE A 3 2.32 26.50 -8.01
N MET A 4 3.02 25.54 -8.60
CA MET A 4 2.78 24.13 -8.31
C MET A 4 3.31 23.84 -6.91
N ASN A 5 2.39 23.60 -5.97
CA ASN A 5 2.71 23.11 -4.64
C ASN A 5 2.63 21.59 -4.64
N SER A 6 3.77 20.95 -4.40
CA SER A 6 3.85 19.51 -4.16
C SER A 6 3.89 19.25 -2.66
N ARG A 7 3.17 18.22 -2.21
CA ARG A 7 3.16 17.74 -0.83
C ARG A 7 3.22 16.22 -0.82
N ILE A 8 3.64 15.65 0.30
CA ILE A 8 3.51 14.22 0.52
C ILE A 8 2.02 13.88 0.56
N ASP A 9 1.64 12.88 -0.22
CA ASP A 9 0.29 12.31 -0.23
C ASP A 9 0.25 11.03 0.63
N HIS A 10 1.18 10.11 0.40
CA HIS A 10 1.28 8.89 1.20
C HIS A 10 2.68 8.30 1.18
N ILE A 11 2.92 7.39 2.12
CA ILE A 11 4.11 6.54 2.19
C ILE A 11 3.66 5.11 1.92
N VAL A 12 4.39 4.38 1.09
CA VAL A 12 4.09 2.98 0.75
C VAL A 12 5.12 2.06 1.40
N ILE A 13 4.64 0.97 1.99
CA ILE A 13 5.45 -0.16 2.44
C ILE A 13 5.03 -1.38 1.61
N GLY A 14 5.93 -1.84 0.75
CA GLY A 14 5.78 -3.11 0.04
C GLY A 14 5.96 -4.28 1.00
N ALA A 15 5.07 -5.28 0.91
CA ALA A 15 5.12 -6.49 1.72
C ALA A 15 4.95 -7.73 0.85
N ALA A 16 5.65 -8.81 1.19
CA ALA A 16 5.46 -10.11 0.55
C ALA A 16 4.05 -10.69 0.79
N ASN A 17 3.45 -10.36 1.94
CA ASN A 17 2.08 -10.73 2.28
C ASN A 17 1.42 -9.60 3.07
N LEU A 18 0.21 -9.21 2.67
CA LEU A 18 -0.49 -8.07 3.25
C LEU A 18 -0.83 -8.28 4.73
N ASN A 19 -1.25 -9.47 5.12
CA ASN A 19 -1.66 -9.76 6.49
C ASN A 19 -0.47 -9.79 7.45
N SER A 20 0.63 -10.47 7.09
CA SER A 20 1.81 -10.50 7.96
C SER A 20 2.49 -9.12 8.05
N GLY A 21 2.58 -8.40 6.92
CA GLY A 21 3.13 -7.05 6.88
C GLY A 21 2.34 -6.06 7.74
N THR A 22 1.00 -6.07 7.60
CA THR A 22 0.13 -5.22 8.43
C THR A 22 0.20 -5.61 9.90
N ASN A 23 0.17 -6.90 10.26
CA ASN A 23 0.27 -7.32 11.67
C ASN A 23 1.55 -6.83 12.38
N ILE A 24 2.70 -6.87 11.71
CA ILE A 24 3.97 -6.35 12.25
C ILE A 24 3.85 -4.85 12.52
N LEU A 25 3.33 -4.10 11.54
CA LEU A 25 3.21 -2.64 11.66
C LEU A 25 2.14 -2.23 12.67
N GLU A 26 1.01 -2.91 12.73
CA GLU A 26 -0.05 -2.68 13.72
C GLU A 26 0.47 -2.88 15.14
N THR A 27 1.32 -3.87 15.36
CA THR A 27 1.96 -4.12 16.65
C THR A 27 2.93 -2.99 17.02
N LYS A 28 3.74 -2.52 16.06
CA LYS A 28 4.71 -1.44 16.29
C LYS A 28 4.07 -0.07 16.47
N LEU A 29 2.94 0.18 15.80
CA LEU A 29 2.23 1.46 15.80
C LEU A 29 1.07 1.50 16.82
N SER A 30 0.78 0.38 17.47
CA SER A 30 -0.36 0.20 18.38
C SER A 30 -1.70 0.66 17.79
N THR A 31 -1.86 0.54 16.46
CA THR A 31 -3.03 1.04 15.70
C THR A 31 -3.35 0.08 14.57
N LYS A 32 -4.64 -0.10 14.25
CA LYS A 32 -5.11 -0.98 13.19
C LYS A 32 -5.16 -0.31 11.83
N PHE A 33 -4.80 -1.05 10.78
CA PHE A 33 -5.03 -0.62 9.41
C PHE A 33 -6.48 -0.93 9.01
N SER A 34 -7.08 -0.03 8.24
CA SER A 34 -8.38 -0.26 7.60
C SER A 34 -8.20 -1.05 6.30
N PRO A 35 -9.21 -1.84 5.88
CA PRO A 35 -9.23 -2.41 4.55
C PRO A 35 -9.01 -1.31 3.49
N GLY A 36 -8.12 -1.57 2.55
CA GLY A 36 -7.95 -0.73 1.37
C GLY A 36 -8.77 -1.28 0.20
N GLY A 37 -8.15 -1.37 -0.97
CA GLY A 37 -8.73 -1.91 -2.19
C GLY A 37 -7.82 -2.90 -2.91
N GLU A 38 -8.29 -3.33 -4.08
CA GLU A 38 -7.57 -4.19 -5.01
C GLU A 38 -7.26 -3.43 -6.29
N HIS A 39 -6.02 -3.51 -6.76
CA HIS A 39 -5.58 -2.92 -8.02
C HIS A 39 -5.50 -4.01 -9.09
N GLN A 40 -6.62 -4.26 -9.79
CA GLN A 40 -6.72 -5.37 -10.75
C GLN A 40 -5.62 -5.36 -11.83
N ILE A 41 -5.30 -4.18 -12.39
CA ILE A 41 -4.27 -4.04 -13.43
C ILE A 41 -2.88 -4.45 -12.91
N MET A 42 -2.61 -4.20 -11.64
CA MET A 42 -1.32 -4.47 -11.01
C MET A 42 -1.33 -5.80 -10.23
N GLY A 43 -2.46 -6.49 -10.13
CA GLY A 43 -2.61 -7.69 -9.32
C GLY A 43 -2.11 -7.51 -7.88
N THR A 44 -2.38 -6.35 -7.27
CA THR A 44 -2.01 -6.03 -5.88
C THR A 44 -3.25 -5.73 -5.04
N HIS A 45 -3.10 -5.80 -3.72
CA HIS A 45 -4.09 -5.34 -2.76
C HIS A 45 -3.40 -4.61 -1.60
N ASN A 46 -4.13 -3.75 -0.89
CA ASN A 46 -3.56 -2.93 0.17
C ASN A 46 -4.43 -2.82 1.42
N LYS A 47 -3.82 -2.30 2.48
CA LYS A 47 -4.49 -1.74 3.65
C LYS A 47 -3.92 -0.38 3.97
N LEU A 48 -4.75 0.48 4.57
CA LEU A 48 -4.44 1.89 4.77
C LEU A 48 -4.50 2.26 6.24
N LEU A 49 -3.58 3.13 6.67
CA LEU A 49 -3.61 3.78 7.97
C LEU A 49 -3.54 5.29 7.78
N LYS A 50 -4.56 6.01 8.25
CA LYS A 50 -4.57 7.48 8.21
C LYS A 50 -3.52 8.03 9.17
N LEU A 51 -2.63 8.90 8.69
CA LEU A 51 -1.64 9.59 9.51
C LEU A 51 -2.11 11.00 9.88
N GLN A 52 -2.64 11.73 8.90
CA GLN A 52 -3.19 13.08 9.03
C GLN A 52 -4.28 13.32 7.98
N SER A 53 -4.85 14.54 7.95
CA SER A 53 -5.96 14.97 7.06
C SER A 53 -6.06 14.16 5.77
N ASP A 54 -5.07 14.31 4.90
CA ASP A 54 -4.97 13.62 3.62
C ASP A 54 -3.53 13.09 3.42
N ILE A 55 -2.94 12.56 4.51
CA ILE A 55 -1.70 11.78 4.45
C ILE A 55 -1.96 10.41 5.06
N TYR A 56 -1.57 9.35 4.37
CA TYR A 56 -1.74 7.98 4.83
C TYR A 56 -0.50 7.10 4.63
N LEU A 57 -0.47 6.00 5.36
CA LEU A 57 0.45 4.90 5.18
C LEU A 57 -0.28 3.78 4.44
N GLU A 58 0.30 3.31 3.34
CA GLU A 58 -0.19 2.19 2.55
C GLU A 58 0.72 0.99 2.78
N VAL A 59 0.14 -0.14 3.15
CA VAL A 59 0.83 -1.44 3.02
C VAL A 59 0.23 -2.12 1.81
N ILE A 60 1.08 -2.48 0.84
CA ILE A 60 0.68 -3.07 -0.42
C ILE A 60 1.42 -4.40 -0.64
N ALA A 61 0.72 -5.38 -1.17
CA ALA A 61 1.28 -6.70 -1.50
C ALA A 61 0.64 -7.26 -2.77
N ASN A 62 1.25 -8.31 -3.31
CA ASN A 62 0.67 -9.10 -4.41
C ASN A 62 -0.65 -9.73 -3.94
N ASN A 63 -1.72 -9.57 -4.72
CA ASN A 63 -2.99 -10.20 -4.42
C ASN A 63 -2.94 -11.68 -4.86
N PRO A 64 -3.07 -12.66 -3.94
CA PRO A 64 -2.97 -14.07 -4.27
C PRO A 64 -4.22 -14.62 -4.99
N ASN A 65 -5.31 -13.85 -5.04
CA ASN A 65 -6.59 -14.27 -5.63
C ASN A 65 -6.73 -13.88 -7.10
N VAL A 66 -5.69 -13.30 -7.71
CA VAL A 66 -5.69 -12.88 -9.11
C VAL A 66 -4.42 -13.37 -9.80
N ASP A 67 -4.52 -13.58 -11.11
CA ASP A 67 -3.37 -14.00 -11.90
C ASP A 67 -2.25 -12.97 -11.86
N LYS A 68 -1.00 -13.45 -11.99
CA LYS A 68 0.16 -12.57 -12.12
C LYS A 68 -0.01 -11.73 -13.40
N PRO A 69 0.05 -10.39 -13.33
CA PRO A 69 -0.05 -9.56 -14.52
C PRO A 69 1.15 -9.80 -15.45
N SER A 70 0.97 -9.55 -16.74
CA SER A 70 2.03 -9.68 -17.76
C SER A 70 3.11 -8.60 -17.67
N ARG A 71 3.05 -7.72 -16.67
CA ARG A 71 3.95 -6.59 -16.42
C ARG A 71 4.48 -6.67 -15.00
N GLN A 72 5.60 -6.01 -14.74
CA GLN A 72 6.10 -5.84 -13.37
C GLN A 72 5.12 -5.02 -12.53
N ARG A 73 4.93 -5.45 -11.30
CA ARG A 73 4.13 -4.75 -10.30
C ARG A 73 4.86 -3.50 -9.79
N TRP A 74 4.09 -2.56 -9.24
CA TRP A 74 4.66 -1.36 -8.63
C TRP A 74 5.57 -1.74 -7.46
N PHE A 75 6.46 -0.81 -7.09
CA PHE A 75 7.28 -0.89 -5.88
C PHE A 75 8.20 -2.12 -5.81
N SER A 76 8.64 -2.65 -6.96
CA SER A 76 9.52 -3.81 -7.06
C SER A 76 9.00 -5.06 -6.33
N LEU A 77 7.67 -5.23 -6.23
CA LEU A 77 7.05 -6.37 -5.54
C LEU A 77 7.26 -7.75 -6.22
N ASP A 78 7.89 -7.78 -7.39
CA ASP A 78 8.22 -9.01 -8.12
C ASP A 78 9.72 -9.37 -8.03
N GLU A 79 10.54 -8.56 -7.35
CA GLU A 79 11.94 -8.86 -7.03
C GLU A 79 12.06 -9.70 -5.75
#